data_AF-A0A3E0R3P2-F1
#
_entry.id   AF-A0A3E0R3P2-F1
#
_cell.length_a   1.000
_cell.length_b   1.000
_cell.length_c   1.000
_cell.angle_alpha   90.00
_cell.angle_beta   90.00
_cell.angle_gamma   90.00
#
_symmetry.space_group_name_H-M   'P 1'
#
loop_
_entity.id
_entity.type
_entity.pdbx_description
1 polymer ?
#
loop_
_entity_poly.entity_id
_entity_poly.type
_entity_poly.pdbx_seq_one_letter_code
_entity_poly.pdbx_strand_id
1 'polypeptide(L)' 'MSDTTNKNNWKEREIGAFWKRESSSQKFLSGKIEVEGKKIEVVLFTNRFKEKDNQPDYRLYLSEDKQAQPEVSAQEELV' A
#
# COMPACT_ATOMS: atom_id res chain seq x y z
N MET A 1 44.51 10.05 -2.06
CA MET A 1 43.47 9.31 -1.34
C MET A 1 42.16 9.97 -1.70
N SER A 2 41.34 9.30 -2.51
CA SER A 2 40.10 9.86 -3.06
C SER A 2 38.95 9.03 -2.52
N ASP A 3 38.44 9.42 -1.36
CA ASP A 3 37.33 8.76 -0.70
C ASP A 3 36.02 9.03 -1.47
N THR A 4 35.72 8.10 -2.38
CA THR A 4 34.45 7.99 -3.11
C THR A 4 33.32 7.74 -2.11
N THR A 5 32.79 8.82 -1.54
CA THR A 5 31.65 8.77 -0.62
C THR A 5 30.37 8.64 -1.44
N ASN A 6 30.16 7.45 -2.03
CA ASN A 6 28.92 7.06 -2.68
C ASN A 6 27.89 6.75 -1.58
N LYS A 7 27.38 7.82 -0.95
CA LYS A 7 26.33 7.71 0.06
C LYS A 7 25.07 7.20 -0.63
N ASN A 8 24.61 6.07 -0.13
CA ASN A 8 23.61 5.20 -0.72
C ASN A 8 22.22 5.87 -0.71
N ASN A 9 21.93 6.70 -1.72
CA ASN A 9 20.66 7.42 -1.95
C ASN A 9 19.42 6.50 -2.02
N TRP A 10 19.60 5.19 -1.95
CA TRP A 10 18.51 4.20 -1.96
C TRP A 10 17.63 4.29 -0.72
N LYS A 11 18.22 4.61 0.45
CA LYS A 11 17.48 4.74 1.70
C LYS A 11 16.50 5.92 1.69
N GLU A 12 16.86 7.02 1.03
CA GLU A 12 15.99 8.21 0.91
C GLU A 12 14.85 8.00 -0.09
N ARG A 13 14.95 6.99 -0.95
CA ARG A 13 13.90 6.60 -1.91
C ARG A 13 13.02 5.47 -1.40
N GLU A 14 13.34 4.87 -0.26
CA GLU A 14 12.56 3.79 0.32
C GLU A 14 11.30 4.38 0.97
N ILE A 15 10.17 4.25 0.27
CA ILE A 15 8.86 4.71 0.75
C ILE A 15 8.19 3.68 1.68
N GLY A 16 8.78 2.51 1.91
CA GLY A 16 8.18 1.49 2.77
C GLY A 16 8.57 0.07 2.41
N ALA A 17 8.01 -0.89 3.16
CA ALA A 17 8.32 -2.30 3.03
C ALA A 17 7.05 -3.17 3.08
N PHE A 18 7.12 -4.29 2.38
CA PHE A 18 6.03 -5.26 2.28
C PHE A 18 6.46 -6.64 2.77
N TRP A 19 5.58 -7.29 3.52
CA TRP A 19 5.68 -8.68 3.91
C TRP A 19 4.93 -9.57 2.92
N LYS A 20 5.62 -10.61 2.45
CA LYS A 20 5.00 -11.71 1.70
C LYS A 20 4.12 -12.53 2.65
N ARG A 21 2.83 -12.58 2.36
CA ARG A 21 1.83 -13.39 3.05
C ARG A 21 1.19 -14.36 2.07
N GLU A 22 0.79 -15.52 2.57
CA GLU A 22 0.04 -16.50 1.80
C GLU A 22 -1.30 -16.73 2.50
N SER A 23 -2.39 -16.48 1.77
CA SER A 23 -3.73 -16.91 2.17
C SER A 23 -4.00 -18.26 1.52
N SER A 24 -4.97 -19.01 2.06
CA SER A 24 -5.44 -20.29 1.54
C SER A 24 -5.79 -20.26 0.04
N SER A 25 -6.18 -19.09 -0.48
CA SER A 25 -6.49 -18.90 -1.90
C SER A 25 -5.34 -18.29 -2.70
N GLN A 26 -4.56 -17.36 -2.11
CA GLN A 26 -3.57 -16.58 -2.87
C GLN A 26 -2.46 -15.95 -2.05
N LYS A 27 -1.32 -15.74 -2.71
CA LYS A 27 -0.19 -14.95 -2.20
C LYS A 27 -0.52 -13.47 -2.32
N PHE A 28 -0.35 -12.74 -1.24
CA PHE A 28 -0.54 -11.31 -1.15
C PHE A 28 0.62 -10.67 -0.40
N LEU A 29 0.89 -9.40 -0.65
CA LEU A 29 1.88 -8.63 0.09
C LEU A 29 1.12 -7.64 0.96
N SER A 30 1.52 -7.47 2.21
CA SER A 30 0.94 -6.47 3.11
C SER A 30 2.07 -5.69 3.73
N GLY A 31 1.92 -4.37 3.86
CA GLY A 31 2.97 -3.54 4.41
C GLY A 31 2.50 -2.12 4.68
N LYS A 32 3.46 -1.29 5.07
CA LYS A 32 3.22 0.13 5.31
C LYS A 32 4.09 0.94 4.39
N ILE A 33 3.51 1.95 3.77
CA ILE A 33 4.22 2.95 2.99
C ILE A 33 4.09 4.30 3.66
N GLU A 34 5.13 5.11 3.61
CA GLU A 34 5.16 6.49 4.03
C GLU A 34 5.19 7.37 2.78
N VAL A 35 4.10 8.10 2.56
CA VAL A 35 3.98 9.06 1.46
C VAL A 35 3.65 10.40 2.08
N GLU A 36 4.47 11.41 1.80
CA GLU A 36 4.30 12.78 2.33
C GLU A 36 4.14 12.82 3.87
N GLY A 37 4.89 11.97 4.59
CA GLY A 37 4.85 11.88 6.06
C GLY A 37 3.62 11.14 6.62
N LYS A 38 2.75 10.60 5.78
CA LYS A 38 1.61 9.77 6.19
C LYS A 38 1.94 8.30 6.04
N LYS A 39 1.84 7.55 7.13
CA LYS A 39 1.98 6.09 7.14
C LYS A 39 0.64 5.47 6.73
N ILE A 40 0.63 4.83 5.57
CA ILE A 40 -0.53 4.19 4.98
C ILE A 40 -0.27 2.69 4.97
N GLU A 41 -1.17 1.93 5.59
CA GLU A 41 -1.17 0.47 5.46
C GLU A 41 -1.80 0.08 4.12
N VAL A 42 -1.12 -0.77 3.37
CA VAL A 42 -1.58 -1.20 2.05
C VAL A 42 -1.35 -2.70 1.85
N VAL A 43 -2.17 -3.28 0.99
CA VAL A 43 -2.16 -4.69 0.63
C VAL A 43 -2.07 -4.82 -0.89
N LEU A 44 -1.07 -5.54 -1.40
CA LEU A 44 -0.97 -5.89 -2.81
C LEU A 44 -1.47 -7.31 -3.04
N PHE A 45 -2.35 -7.46 -4.02
CA PHE A 45 -2.76 -8.75 -4.56
C PHE A 45 -2.15 -8.98 -5.94
N THR A 46 -1.80 -10.24 -6.23
CA THR A 46 -1.36 -10.63 -7.57
C THR A 46 -2.56 -10.63 -8.52
N ASN A 47 -2.42 -9.98 -9.67
CA ASN A 47 -3.46 -9.95 -10.69
C ASN A 47 -3.47 -11.27 -11.47
N ARG A 48 -4.26 -12.22 -10.98
CA ARG A 48 -4.41 -13.55 -11.61
C ARG A 48 -5.11 -13.52 -12.98
N PHE A 49 -5.77 -12.43 -13.31
CA PHE A 49 -6.49 -12.24 -14.57
C PHE A 49 -5.68 -11.45 -15.61
N LYS A 50 -4.34 -11.41 -15.47
CA LYS A 50 -3.45 -10.81 -16.47
C LYS A 50 -3.50 -11.64 -17.76
N GLU A 51 -4.40 -11.26 -18.67
CA GLU A 51 -4.51 -11.87 -20.00
C GLU A 51 -3.65 -11.14 -21.05
N LYS A 52 -3.24 -9.90 -20.76
CA LYS A 52 -2.47 -9.04 -21.68
C LYS A 52 -1.34 -8.33 -20.93
N ASP A 53 -0.26 -8.03 -21.65
CA ASP A 53 0.92 -7.37 -21.07
C ASP A 53 0.68 -5.92 -20.63
N ASN A 54 -0.41 -5.28 -21.09
CA ASN A 54 -0.76 -3.92 -20.65
C ASN A 54 -1.37 -3.84 -19.23
N GLN A 55 -1.64 -4.99 -18.60
CA GLN A 55 -2.28 -5.04 -17.29
C GLN A 55 -1.24 -5.15 -16.19
N PRO A 56 -1.46 -4.45 -15.05
CA PRO A 56 -0.55 -4.52 -13.92
C PRO A 56 -0.51 -5.92 -13.30
N ASP A 57 0.70 -6.38 -12.93
CA ASP A 57 0.92 -7.66 -12.25
C ASP A 57 0.42 -7.67 -10.80
N TYR A 58 0.36 -6.50 -10.16
CA TYR A 58 -0.08 -6.34 -8.78
C TYR A 58 -1.12 -5.23 -8.66
N ARG A 59 -2.14 -5.47 -7.85
CA ARG A 59 -3.17 -4.48 -7.48
C ARG A 59 -2.97 -4.07 -6.04
N LEU A 60 -2.75 -2.79 -5.80
CA LEU A 60 -2.58 -2.19 -4.47
C LEU A 60 -3.95 -1.73 -3.93
N TYR A 61 -4.25 -2.09 -2.70
CA TYR A 61 -5.44 -1.66 -1.98
C TYR A 61 -5.01 -0.99 -0.68
N LEU A 62 -5.73 0.07 -0.31
CA LEU A 62 -5.61 0.68 1.01
C LEU A 62 -6.18 -0.32 2.02
N SER A 63 -5.42 -0.61 3.08
CA SER A 63 -5.96 -1.34 4.22
C SER A 63 -6.87 -0.38 4.96
N GLU A 64 -8.18 -0.63 4.94
CA GLU A 64 -9.10 0.10 5.80
C GLU A 64 -8.78 -0.27 7.25
N ASP A 65 -8.02 0.59 7.93
CA ASP A 65 -8.06 0.66 9.37
C ASP A 65 -9.53 0.92 9.74
N LYS A 66 -10.19 -0.05 10.39
CA LYS A 66 -11.57 0.07 10.87
C LYS A 66 -11.74 1.17 11.94
N GLN A 67 -10.84 2.15 12.02
CA GLN A 67 -10.83 3.23 12.99
C GLN A 67 -10.88 4.58 12.27
N ALA A 68 -12.06 4.92 11.76
CA ALA A 68 -12.64 6.27 11.72
C ALA A 68 -13.72 6.34 10.63
N GLN A 69 -14.77 5.54 10.75
CA GLN A 69 -16.07 6.07 10.35
C GLN A 69 -16.55 6.93 11.52
N PRO A 70 -16.60 8.27 11.42
CA PRO A 70 -17.58 8.98 12.21
C PRO A 70 -18.93 8.47 11.71
N GLU A 71 -19.63 7.72 12.56
CA GLU A 71 -21.04 7.44 12.35
C GLU A 71 -21.76 8.79 12.25
N VAL A 72 -22.11 9.20 11.03
CA VAL A 72 -22.99 10.36 10.84
C VAL A 72 -24.41 9.87 11.12
N SER A 73 -24.73 9.80 12.40
CA SER A 73 -26.09 9.78 12.92
C SER A 73 -26.55 11.22 13.13
N ALA A 74 -27.46 11.71 12.29
CA ALA A 74 -28.54 12.70 12.55
C ALA A 74 -29.05 13.17 11.17
N GLN A 75 -30.25 12.78 10.72
CA GLN A 75 -31.58 13.35 11.02
C GLN A 75 -31.81 14.79 10.49
N GLU A 76 -32.99 14.96 9.86
CA GLU A 76 -33.64 16.16 9.27
C GLU A 76 -33.13 16.61 7.88
N GLU A 77 -33.98 16.82 6.86
CA GLU A 77 -35.17 17.70 6.87
C GLU A 77 -36.22 17.30 5.79
N LEU A 78 -37.48 17.68 6.07
CA LEU A 78 -38.72 17.60 5.28
C LEU A 78 -38.59 17.89 3.77
N VAL A 79 -39.40 17.21 2.94
CA VAL A 79 -40.55 17.80 2.18
C VAL A 79 -41.60 16.71 1.92
#